data_AF-A0A535P4Q5-F1
#
_entry.id   AF-A0A535P4Q5-F1
#
_cell.length_a   1.000
_cell.length_b   1.000
_cell.length_c   1.000
_cell.angle_alpha   90.00
_cell.angle_beta   90.00
_cell.angle_gamma   90.00
#
_symmetry.space_group_name_H-M   'P 1'
#
loop_
_entity.id
_entity.type
_entity.pdbx_description
1 polymer ?
#
loop_
_entity_poly.entity_id
_entity_poly.type
_entity_poly.pdbx_seq_one_letter_code
_entity_poly.pdbx_strand_id
1 'polypeptide(L)'
;MSGRRLLADAAPVVAAAAIFVLAWKALVVVGNWQPFVLPAPETVGARFVRAWTDGTMAPHAATTLVEIALGLAAGAGTALLVGYFLARSPLAERLFSPYIVAAQSTPVLALAPLFALWFGTGLLSKVLMCAIIVFFPVAVATMVGIRQVDRDLLEMSRSFRATRAQRLLLIEVPGALPSIFGGLRVGVTLAVIGAVIAEWSGADRGLGLLVVLARGSLFDVPLMFAALLSIALLGVGLYLVVVVLERRLVGVR
;
A
#
# COMPACT_ATOMS: atom_id res chain seq x y z
N MET A 1 5.24 28.57 5.89
CA MET A 1 3.77 28.36 5.87
C MET A 1 3.25 28.61 7.28
N SER A 2 2.46 29.66 7.48
CA SER A 2 2.04 30.14 8.81
C SER A 2 1.19 29.11 9.55
N GLY A 3 1.47 28.86 10.83
CA GLY A 3 0.80 27.85 11.68
C GLY A 3 -0.73 27.97 11.75
N ARG A 4 -1.29 29.13 11.42
CA ARG A 4 -2.74 29.35 11.27
C ARG A 4 -3.38 28.58 10.11
N ARG A 5 -2.65 28.37 9.00
CA ARG A 5 -3.16 27.57 7.86
C ARG A 5 -3.17 26.08 8.17
N LEU A 6 -2.13 25.58 8.85
CA LEU A 6 -2.06 24.18 9.28
C LEU A 6 -3.20 23.80 10.24
N LEU A 7 -3.55 24.70 11.16
CA LEU A 7 -4.69 24.48 12.08
C LEU A 7 -6.04 24.50 11.36
N ALA A 8 -6.21 25.39 10.38
CA ALA A 8 -7.44 25.47 9.57
C ALA A 8 -7.62 24.21 8.69
N ASP A 9 -6.53 23.68 8.14
CA ASP A 9 -6.56 22.48 7.30
C ASP A 9 -6.74 21.19 8.13
N ALA A 10 -6.26 21.15 9.37
CA ALA A 10 -6.39 19.99 10.26
C ALA A 10 -7.76 19.91 10.96
N ALA A 11 -8.41 21.06 11.21
CA ALA A 11 -9.71 21.13 11.88
C ALA A 11 -10.80 20.21 11.28
N PRO A 12 -11.05 20.18 9.95
CA PRO A 12 -12.07 19.30 9.38
C PRO A 12 -11.74 17.81 9.55
N VAL A 13 -10.45 17.44 9.48
CA VAL A 13 -10.00 16.05 9.65
C VAL A 13 -10.20 15.59 11.09
N VAL A 14 -9.81 16.42 12.06
CA VAL A 14 -10.00 16.15 13.48
C VAL A 14 -11.48 16.10 13.84
N ALA A 15 -12.29 17.02 13.29
CA ALA A 15 -13.74 17.02 13.49
C ALA A 15 -14.39 15.74 12.92
N ALA A 16 -14.02 15.32 11.72
CA ALA A 16 -14.51 14.08 11.11
C ALA A 16 -14.14 12.85 11.95
N ALA A 17 -12.89 12.78 12.45
CA ALA A 17 -12.45 11.71 13.34
C ALA A 17 -13.23 11.69 14.67
N ALA A 18 -13.45 12.87 15.27
CA ALA A 18 -14.23 12.98 16.50
C ALA A 18 -15.69 12.56 16.29
N ILE A 19 -16.33 13.00 15.20
CA ILE A 19 -17.69 12.60 14.83
C ILE A 19 -17.76 11.08 14.64
N PHE A 20 -16.78 10.47 13.96
CA PHE A 20 -16.72 9.03 13.78
C PHE A 20 -16.66 8.27 15.12
N VAL A 21 -15.78 8.69 16.04
CA VAL A 21 -15.65 8.06 17.36
C VAL A 21 -16.91 8.22 18.20
N LEU A 22 -17.54 9.40 18.16
CA LEU A 22 -18.80 9.65 18.86
C LEU A 22 -19.95 8.81 18.28
N ALA A 23 -20.04 8.70 16.95
CA ALA A 23 -21.03 7.86 16.28
C ALA A 23 -20.84 6.38 16.62
N TRP A 24 -19.60 5.88 16.65
CA TRP A 24 -19.29 4.51 17.09
C TRP A 24 -19.70 4.29 18.55
N LYS A 25 -19.35 5.21 19.45
CA LYS A 25 -19.77 5.12 20.86
C LYS A 25 -21.30 5.10 21.00
N ALA A 26 -22.00 5.98 20.29
CA ALA A 26 -23.46 6.02 20.29
C ALA A 26 -24.06 4.69 19.78
N LEU A 27 -23.51 4.10 18.72
CA LEU A 27 -23.95 2.81 18.20
C LEU A 27 -23.81 1.69 19.22
N VAL A 28 -22.68 1.63 19.95
CA VAL A 28 -22.42 0.62 20.98
C VAL A 28 -23.41 0.78 22.15
N VAL A 29 -23.59 2.01 22.64
CA VAL A 29 -24.45 2.30 23.79
C VAL A 29 -25.94 2.09 23.45
N VAL A 30 -26.41 2.60 22.31
CA VAL A 30 -27.82 2.49 21.89
C VAL A 30 -28.16 1.06 21.49
N GLY A 31 -27.26 0.37 20.79
CA GLY A 31 -27.47 -1.00 20.33
C GLY A 31 -27.27 -2.06 21.43
N ASN A 32 -26.76 -1.69 22.61
CA ASN A 32 -26.41 -2.59 23.70
C ASN A 32 -25.59 -3.80 23.23
N TRP A 33 -24.64 -3.54 22.32
CA TRP A 33 -23.84 -4.60 21.69
C TRP A 33 -22.88 -5.22 22.70
N GLN A 34 -22.77 -6.55 22.66
CA GLN A 34 -21.82 -7.27 23.48
C GLN A 34 -20.37 -6.93 23.07
N PRO A 35 -19.41 -6.83 24.01
CA PRO A 35 -18.03 -6.42 23.70
C PRO A 35 -17.28 -7.32 22.71
N PHE A 36 -17.69 -8.59 22.60
CA PHE A 36 -17.12 -9.52 21.62
C PHE A 36 -17.67 -9.32 20.19
N VAL A 37 -18.76 -8.57 20.03
CA VAL A 37 -19.31 -8.20 18.71
C VAL A 37 -18.75 -6.84 18.30
N LEU A 38 -18.91 -5.84 19.17
CA LEU A 38 -18.45 -4.48 18.92
C LEU A 38 -17.98 -3.84 20.23
N PRO A 39 -16.67 -3.83 20.51
CA PRO A 39 -16.14 -3.18 21.71
C PRO A 39 -16.30 -1.65 21.61
N ALA A 40 -16.48 -1.01 22.76
CA ALA A 40 -16.51 0.44 22.86
C ALA A 40 -15.15 1.06 22.46
N PRO A 41 -15.14 2.27 21.86
CA PRO A 41 -13.90 2.91 21.40
C PRO A 41 -12.88 3.14 22.53
N GLU A 42 -13.33 3.41 23.75
CA GLU A 42 -12.45 3.52 24.93
C GLU A 42 -11.73 2.21 25.26
N THR A 43 -12.40 1.06 25.11
CA THR A 43 -11.81 -0.27 25.34
C THR A 43 -10.76 -0.58 24.29
N VAL A 44 -11.06 -0.27 23.02
CA VAL A 44 -10.10 -0.42 21.91
C VAL A 44 -8.90 0.50 22.10
N GLY A 45 -9.13 1.76 22.47
CA GLY A 45 -8.06 2.73 22.74
C GLY A 45 -7.14 2.30 23.88
N ALA A 46 -7.72 1.87 25.01
CA ALA A 46 -6.94 1.35 26.13
C ALA A 46 -6.15 0.09 25.75
N ARG A 47 -6.75 -0.83 24.98
CA ARG A 47 -6.07 -2.04 24.52
C ARG A 47 -4.96 -1.75 23.53
N PHE A 48 -5.16 -0.78 22.63
CA PHE A 48 -4.15 -0.31 21.69
C PHE A 48 -2.92 0.23 22.43
N VAL A 49 -3.11 1.15 23.37
CA VAL A 49 -2.00 1.70 24.17
C VAL A 49 -1.27 0.57 24.90
N ARG A 50 -2.00 -0.32 25.58
CA ARG A 50 -1.40 -1.47 26.28
C ARG A 50 -0.56 -2.34 25.34
N ALA A 51 -1.11 -2.73 24.19
CA ALA A 51 -0.43 -3.59 23.22
C ALA A 51 0.87 -2.97 22.68
N TRP A 52 0.95 -1.65 22.58
CA TRP A 52 2.17 -0.95 22.20
C TRP A 52 3.18 -0.85 23.35
N THR A 53 2.71 -0.69 24.60
CA THR A 53 3.57 -0.57 25.78
C THR A 53 4.08 -1.91 26.32
N ASP A 54 3.31 -2.99 26.17
CA ASP A 54 3.64 -4.33 26.68
C ASP A 54 4.49 -5.16 25.70
N GLY A 55 4.79 -4.61 24.51
CA GLY A 55 5.58 -5.28 23.48
C GLY A 55 4.80 -6.26 22.60
N THR A 56 3.48 -6.37 22.74
CA THR A 56 2.65 -7.25 21.89
C THR A 56 2.63 -6.75 20.44
N MET A 57 2.40 -5.46 20.22
CA MET A 57 2.13 -4.91 18.88
C MET A 57 3.40 -4.66 18.07
N ALA A 58 4.46 -4.14 18.71
CA ALA A 58 5.64 -3.63 18.02
C ALA A 58 6.36 -4.67 17.14
N PRO A 59 6.60 -5.92 17.59
CA PRO A 59 7.24 -6.94 16.77
C PRO A 59 6.41 -7.31 15.53
N HIS A 60 5.08 -7.41 15.70
CA HIS A 60 4.17 -7.71 14.60
C HIS A 60 4.11 -6.58 13.58
N ALA A 61 4.01 -5.33 14.04
CA ALA A 61 4.05 -4.16 13.17
C ALA A 61 5.36 -4.03 12.40
N ALA A 62 6.50 -4.31 13.04
CA ALA A 62 7.80 -4.28 12.40
C ALA A 62 7.93 -5.37 11.32
N THR A 63 7.49 -6.60 11.60
CA THR A 63 7.49 -7.69 10.62
C THR A 63 6.65 -7.34 9.39
N THR A 64 5.41 -6.90 9.58
CA THR A 64 4.52 -6.49 8.47
C THR A 64 5.12 -5.33 7.68
N LEU A 65 5.75 -4.36 8.35
CA LEU A 65 6.42 -3.25 7.66
C LEU A 65 7.57 -3.72 6.77
N VAL A 66 8.40 -4.66 7.24
CA VAL A 66 9.50 -5.24 6.45
C VAL A 66 8.96 -6.00 5.25
N GLU A 67 7.93 -6.81 5.44
CA GLU A 67 7.27 -7.55 4.36
C GLU A 67 6.76 -6.61 3.27
N ILE A 68 6.05 -5.55 3.66
CA ILE A 68 5.52 -4.56 2.74
C ILE A 68 6.67 -3.79 2.06
N ALA A 69 7.69 -3.35 2.80
CA ALA A 69 8.78 -2.56 2.24
C ALA A 69 9.57 -3.35 1.19
N LEU A 70 9.90 -4.61 1.48
CA LEU A 70 10.60 -5.49 0.54
C LEU A 70 9.72 -5.84 -0.66
N GLY A 71 8.43 -6.14 -0.41
CA GLY A 71 7.46 -6.41 -1.47
C GLY A 71 7.24 -5.22 -2.39
N LEU A 72 7.14 -4.02 -1.83
CA LEU A 72 7.03 -2.77 -2.57
C LEU A 72 8.29 -2.52 -3.41
N ALA A 73 9.48 -2.71 -2.84
CA ALA A 73 10.74 -2.51 -3.56
C ALA A 73 10.88 -3.50 -4.73
N ALA A 74 10.63 -4.79 -4.49
CA ALA A 74 10.71 -5.82 -5.53
C ALA A 74 9.61 -5.65 -6.60
N GLY A 75 8.37 -5.45 -6.17
CA GLY A 75 7.21 -5.28 -7.05
C GLY A 75 7.28 -4.01 -7.89
N ALA A 76 7.55 -2.85 -7.27
CA ALA A 76 7.69 -1.60 -7.99
C ALA A 76 8.93 -1.61 -8.90
N GLY A 77 10.07 -2.14 -8.43
CA GLY A 77 11.29 -2.23 -9.23
C GLY A 77 11.10 -3.04 -10.51
N THR A 78 10.51 -4.24 -10.39
CA THR A 78 10.19 -5.10 -11.54
C THR A 78 9.12 -4.47 -12.44
N ALA A 79 8.11 -3.83 -11.86
CA ALA A 79 7.05 -3.14 -12.60
C ALA A 79 7.53 -1.95 -13.40
N LEU A 80 8.49 -1.17 -12.90
CA LEU A 80 9.09 -0.06 -13.63
C LEU A 80 9.79 -0.55 -14.91
N LEU A 81 10.55 -1.64 -14.79
CA LEU A 81 11.25 -2.26 -15.93
C LEU A 81 10.26 -2.80 -16.97
N VAL A 82 9.27 -3.58 -16.52
CA VAL A 82 8.28 -4.18 -17.42
C VAL A 82 7.36 -3.12 -18.03
N GLY A 83 6.88 -2.17 -17.23
CA GLY A 83 6.04 -1.06 -17.68
C GLY A 83 6.73 -0.20 -18.73
N TYR A 84 8.02 0.08 -18.57
CA TYR A 84 8.82 0.75 -19.59
C TYR A 84 8.96 -0.07 -20.88
N PHE A 85 9.18 -1.39 -20.78
CA PHE A 85 9.24 -2.26 -21.96
C PHE A 85 7.91 -2.29 -22.73
N LEU A 86 6.79 -2.41 -22.01
CA LEU A 86 5.44 -2.34 -22.59
C LEU A 86 5.14 -0.97 -23.21
N ALA A 87 5.69 0.11 -22.65
CA ALA A 87 5.55 1.45 -23.21
C ALA A 87 6.19 1.55 -24.59
N ARG A 88 7.36 0.91 -24.78
CA ARG A 88 8.17 0.98 -26.00
C ARG A 88 7.71 0.05 -27.12
N SER A 89 6.98 -1.01 -26.81
CA SER A 89 6.54 -2.01 -27.79
C SER A 89 5.01 -2.14 -27.83
N PRO A 90 4.33 -1.57 -28.86
CA PRO A 90 2.88 -1.75 -29.05
C PRO A 90 2.48 -3.22 -29.19
N LEU A 91 3.35 -4.05 -29.76
CA LEU A 91 3.12 -5.49 -29.87
C LEU A 91 3.16 -6.16 -28.50
N ALA A 92 4.15 -5.82 -27.66
CA ALA A 92 4.24 -6.40 -26.31
C ALA A 92 3.01 -6.03 -25.48
N GLU A 93 2.58 -4.77 -25.50
CA GLU A 93 1.33 -4.37 -24.84
C GLU A 93 0.13 -5.17 -25.36
N ARG A 94 -0.05 -5.26 -26.68
CA ARG A 94 -1.20 -5.98 -27.25
C ARG A 94 -1.21 -7.46 -26.86
N LEU A 95 -0.04 -8.08 -26.75
CA LEU A 95 0.11 -9.47 -26.33
C LEU A 95 -0.08 -9.66 -24.83
N PHE A 96 0.50 -8.79 -23.99
CA PHE A 96 0.49 -8.95 -22.54
C PHE A 96 -0.72 -8.35 -21.82
N SER A 97 -1.42 -7.38 -22.41
CA SER A 97 -2.56 -6.70 -21.77
C SER A 97 -3.66 -7.67 -21.31
N PRO A 98 -4.10 -8.66 -22.11
CA PRO A 98 -5.11 -9.61 -21.66
C PRO A 98 -4.66 -10.40 -20.42
N TYR A 99 -3.39 -10.80 -20.36
CA TYR A 99 -2.82 -11.53 -19.23
C TYR A 99 -2.65 -10.65 -18.00
N ILE A 100 -2.27 -9.38 -18.17
CA ILE A 100 -2.20 -8.39 -17.09
C ILE A 100 -3.58 -8.17 -16.47
N VAL A 101 -4.62 -8.04 -17.30
CA VAL A 101 -6.01 -7.89 -16.83
C VAL A 101 -6.48 -9.17 -16.14
N ALA A 102 -6.23 -10.34 -16.72
CA ALA A 102 -6.58 -11.63 -16.11
C ALA A 102 -5.89 -11.83 -14.74
N ALA A 103 -4.60 -11.50 -14.64
CA ALA A 103 -3.86 -11.60 -13.39
C ALA A 103 -4.39 -10.63 -12.32
N GLN A 104 -4.77 -9.39 -12.70
CA GLN A 104 -5.42 -8.45 -11.78
C GLN A 104 -6.82 -8.90 -11.33
N SER A 105 -7.55 -9.61 -12.20
CA SER A 105 -8.87 -10.16 -11.86
C SER A 105 -8.80 -11.37 -10.93
N THR A 106 -7.61 -11.98 -10.79
CA THR A 106 -7.43 -13.15 -9.94
C THR A 106 -7.52 -12.73 -8.48
N PRO A 107 -8.42 -13.32 -7.68
CA PRO A 107 -8.55 -12.99 -6.27
C PRO A 107 -7.25 -13.30 -5.54
N VAL A 108 -6.54 -12.25 -5.12
CA VAL A 108 -5.25 -12.35 -4.43
C VAL A 108 -5.37 -13.23 -3.17
N LEU A 109 -6.51 -13.16 -2.48
CA LEU A 109 -6.81 -14.03 -1.33
C LEU A 109 -6.66 -15.53 -1.64
N ALA A 110 -7.04 -15.95 -2.85
CA ALA A 110 -6.94 -17.35 -3.27
C ALA A 110 -5.49 -17.77 -3.57
N LEU A 111 -4.59 -16.81 -3.83
CA LEU A 111 -3.17 -17.08 -4.08
C LEU A 111 -2.38 -17.28 -2.79
N ALA A 112 -2.79 -16.69 -1.67
CA ALA A 112 -2.10 -16.77 -0.39
C ALA A 112 -1.69 -18.20 0.04
N PRO A 113 -2.60 -19.19 0.03
CA PRO A 113 -2.23 -20.56 0.39
C PRO A 113 -1.30 -21.21 -0.64
N LEU A 114 -1.39 -20.87 -1.92
CA LEU A 114 -0.49 -21.39 -2.95
C LEU A 114 0.93 -20.87 -2.76
N PHE A 115 1.10 -19.59 -2.46
CA PHE A 115 2.40 -19.01 -2.16
C PHE A 115 3.00 -19.60 -0.88
N ALA A 116 2.18 -19.84 0.15
CA ALA A 116 2.62 -20.54 1.35
C ALA A 116 3.04 -21.99 1.06
N LEU A 117 2.34 -22.68 0.16
CA LEU A 117 2.69 -24.04 -0.26
C LEU A 117 3.98 -24.09 -1.08
N TRP A 118 4.16 -23.16 -2.02
CA TRP A 118 5.31 -23.15 -2.94
C TRP A 118 6.59 -22.61 -2.32
N PHE A 119 6.48 -21.54 -1.52
CA PHE A 119 7.63 -20.81 -0.97
C PHE A 119 7.75 -20.93 0.55
N GLY A 120 6.86 -21.69 1.19
CA GLY A 120 6.79 -21.84 2.63
C GLY A 120 6.09 -20.69 3.34
N THR A 121 6.03 -20.77 4.67
CA THR A 121 5.41 -19.77 5.56
C THR A 121 6.36 -18.63 5.94
N GLY A 122 7.58 -18.60 5.41
CA GLY A 122 8.56 -17.57 5.72
C GLY A 122 8.35 -16.23 4.99
N LEU A 123 9.28 -15.31 5.22
CA LEU A 123 9.30 -13.94 4.68
C LEU A 123 9.13 -13.89 3.15
N LEU A 124 9.78 -14.81 2.42
CA LEU A 124 9.79 -14.81 0.95
C LEU A 124 8.37 -14.86 0.36
N SER A 125 7.50 -15.71 0.92
CA SER A 125 6.11 -15.86 0.46
C SER A 125 5.32 -14.55 0.59
N LYS A 126 5.49 -13.84 1.72
CA LYS A 126 4.80 -12.58 2.00
C LYS A 126 5.29 -11.45 1.10
N VAL A 127 6.61 -11.39 0.90
CA VAL A 127 7.26 -10.43 0.00
C VAL A 127 6.80 -10.62 -1.44
N LEU A 128 6.78 -11.85 -1.94
CA LEU A 128 6.33 -12.15 -3.30
C LEU A 128 4.84 -11.82 -3.50
N MET A 129 4.02 -12.09 -2.49
CA MET A 129 2.61 -11.75 -2.50
C MET A 129 2.37 -10.24 -2.52
N CYS A 130 3.12 -9.47 -1.72
CA CYS A 130 3.09 -8.01 -1.81
C CYS A 130 3.59 -7.52 -3.19
N ALA A 131 4.68 -8.10 -3.70
CA ALA A 131 5.30 -7.71 -4.95
C ALA A 131 4.36 -7.88 -6.15
N ILE A 132 3.66 -9.01 -6.25
CA ILE A 132 2.75 -9.27 -7.38
C ILE A 132 1.55 -8.31 -7.39
N ILE A 133 1.06 -7.92 -6.23
CA ILE A 133 -0.06 -6.97 -6.10
C ILE A 133 0.37 -5.56 -6.49
N VAL A 134 1.55 -5.13 -6.02
CA VAL A 134 2.15 -3.83 -6.36
C VAL A 134 2.50 -3.76 -7.84
N PHE A 135 2.92 -4.89 -8.41
CA PHE A 135 3.48 -4.95 -9.75
C PHE A 135 2.53 -4.37 -10.80
N PHE A 136 1.26 -4.80 -10.78
CA PHE A 136 0.30 -4.42 -11.82
C PHE A 136 -0.04 -2.92 -11.89
N PRO A 137 -0.50 -2.26 -10.81
CA PRO A 137 -0.83 -0.83 -10.86
C PRO A 137 0.41 0.00 -11.20
N VAL A 138 1.60 -0.36 -10.69
CA VAL A 138 2.84 0.36 -11.00
C VAL A 138 3.25 0.15 -12.46
N ALA A 139 3.16 -1.07 -13.00
CA ALA A 139 3.56 -1.36 -14.37
C ALA A 139 2.67 -0.64 -15.38
N VAL A 140 1.35 -0.66 -15.15
CA VAL A 140 0.37 0.03 -15.99
C VAL A 140 0.58 1.56 -15.90
N ALA A 141 0.73 2.11 -14.71
CA ALA A 141 0.94 3.54 -14.54
C ALA A 141 2.27 4.02 -15.15
N THR A 142 3.32 3.20 -15.07
CA THR A 142 4.60 3.46 -15.75
C THR A 142 4.43 3.44 -17.26
N MET A 143 3.76 2.42 -17.79
CA MET A 143 3.50 2.30 -19.23
C MET A 143 2.75 3.51 -19.78
N VAL A 144 1.66 3.90 -19.11
CA VAL A 144 0.84 5.06 -19.48
C VAL A 144 1.66 6.35 -19.35
N GLY A 145 2.38 6.52 -18.24
CA GLY A 145 3.18 7.71 -17.98
C GLY A 145 4.25 7.96 -19.05
N ILE A 146 5.01 6.93 -19.42
CA ILE A 146 6.06 7.03 -20.44
C ILE A 146 5.49 7.38 -21.82
N ARG A 147 4.28 6.91 -22.14
CA ARG A 147 3.62 7.20 -23.43
C ARG A 147 2.98 8.58 -23.52
N GLN A 148 2.60 9.14 -22.38
CA GLN A 148 2.00 10.48 -22.29
C GLN A 148 3.05 11.59 -22.24
N VAL A 149 4.34 11.25 -22.23
CA VAL A 149 5.44 12.23 -22.36
C VAL A 149 5.26 13.03 -23.64
N ASP A 150 5.40 14.35 -23.52
CA ASP A 150 5.20 15.30 -24.61
C ASP A 150 6.03 14.94 -25.84
N ARG A 151 5.35 14.84 -26.99
CA ARG A 151 5.97 14.51 -28.26
C ARG A 151 6.93 15.61 -28.72
N ASP A 152 6.63 16.87 -28.41
CA ASP A 152 7.47 18.00 -28.80
C ASP A 152 8.82 17.94 -28.07
N LEU A 153 8.82 17.57 -26.79
CA LEU A 153 10.05 17.32 -26.02
C LEU A 153 10.87 16.16 -26.60
N LEU A 154 10.20 15.09 -27.03
CA LEU A 154 10.86 13.95 -27.68
C LEU A 154 11.45 14.35 -29.03
N GLU A 155 10.75 15.13 -29.85
CA GLU A 155 11.25 15.62 -31.13
C GLU A 155 12.41 16.59 -30.97
N MET A 156 12.31 17.54 -30.03
CA MET A 156 13.40 18.44 -29.65
C MET A 156 14.65 17.64 -29.24
N SER A 157 14.49 16.57 -28.47
CA SER A 157 15.61 15.70 -28.08
C SER A 157 16.37 15.13 -29.29
N ARG A 158 15.70 14.91 -30.43
CA ARG A 158 16.34 14.42 -31.66
C ARG A 158 17.19 15.50 -32.30
N SER A 159 16.70 16.74 -32.34
CA SER A 159 17.44 17.90 -32.86
C SER A 159 18.73 18.15 -32.08
N PHE A 160 18.70 17.97 -30.75
CA PHE A 160 19.88 18.05 -29.88
C PHE A 160 20.76 16.79 -29.90
N ARG A 161 20.45 15.79 -30.73
CA ARG A 161 21.16 14.49 -30.81
C ARG A 161 21.31 13.81 -29.45
N ALA A 162 20.33 13.97 -28.56
CA ALA A 162 20.35 13.35 -27.25
C ALA A 162 20.42 11.82 -27.38
N THR A 163 21.32 11.20 -26.62
CA THR A 163 21.44 9.74 -26.56
C THR A 163 20.19 9.11 -25.97
N ARG A 164 20.00 7.79 -26.18
CA ARG A 164 18.85 7.07 -25.61
C ARG A 164 18.79 7.17 -24.09
N ALA A 165 19.95 7.15 -23.41
CA ALA A 165 20.05 7.31 -21.97
C ALA A 165 19.67 8.74 -21.52
N GLN A 166 20.12 9.76 -22.25
CA GLN A 166 19.74 11.16 -21.97
C GLN A 166 18.24 11.38 -22.16
N ARG A 167 17.66 10.90 -23.26
CA ARG A 167 16.21 10.98 -23.48
C ARG A 167 15.43 10.30 -22.34
N LEU A 168 15.87 9.09 -21.94
CA LEU A 168 15.22 8.36 -20.86
C LEU A 168 15.28 9.12 -19.53
N LEU A 169 16.48 9.51 -19.10
CA LEU A 169 16.70 10.08 -17.77
C LEU A 169 16.25 11.55 -17.65
N LEU A 170 16.28 12.31 -18.74
CA LEU A 170 16.02 13.76 -18.71
C LEU A 170 14.62 14.13 -19.20
N ILE A 171 13.94 13.28 -19.96
CA ILE A 171 12.64 13.59 -20.58
C ILE A 171 11.60 12.57 -20.17
N GLU A 172 11.82 11.29 -20.48
CA GLU A 172 10.79 10.26 -20.28
C GLU A 172 10.53 9.98 -18.80
N VAL A 173 11.58 9.71 -18.01
CA VAL A 173 11.43 9.43 -16.58
C VAL A 173 10.82 10.63 -15.85
N PRO A 174 11.33 11.88 -15.96
CA PRO A 174 10.73 13.03 -15.29
C PRO A 174 9.28 13.29 -15.72
N GLY A 175 8.97 13.14 -17.01
CA GLY A 175 7.60 13.31 -17.52
C GLY A 175 6.62 12.23 -17.04
N ALA A 176 7.11 11.01 -16.80
CA ALA A 176 6.29 9.90 -16.32
C ALA A 176 6.16 9.84 -14.79
N LEU A 177 7.00 10.55 -14.02
CA LEU A 177 7.01 10.50 -12.55
C LEU A 177 5.62 10.68 -11.92
N PRO A 178 4.77 11.67 -12.31
CA PRO A 178 3.45 11.83 -11.70
C PRO A 178 2.56 10.60 -11.85
N SER A 179 2.61 9.95 -13.02
CA SER A 179 1.87 8.71 -13.28
C SER A 179 2.45 7.55 -12.47
N ILE A 180 3.78 7.39 -12.44
CA ILE A 180 4.47 6.36 -11.66
C ILE A 180 4.10 6.47 -10.18
N PHE A 181 4.13 7.68 -9.60
CA PHE A 181 3.71 7.91 -8.21
C PHE A 181 2.22 7.67 -8.01
N GLY A 182 1.37 7.98 -9.00
CA GLY A 182 -0.03 7.56 -9.01
C GLY A 182 -0.21 6.06 -8.85
N GLY A 183 0.52 5.27 -9.64
CA GLY A 183 0.55 3.81 -9.53
C GLY A 183 1.13 3.32 -8.21
N LEU A 184 2.19 3.96 -7.70
CA LEU A 184 2.82 3.60 -6.43
C LEU A 184 1.90 3.86 -5.24
N ARG A 185 1.09 4.94 -5.25
CA ARG A 185 0.09 5.22 -4.21
C ARG A 185 -0.96 4.11 -4.13
N VAL A 186 -1.44 3.63 -5.28
CA VAL A 186 -2.36 2.48 -5.36
C VAL A 186 -1.64 1.20 -4.95
N GLY A 187 -0.41 0.99 -5.40
CA GLY A 187 0.40 -0.17 -5.06
C GLY A 187 0.64 -0.29 -3.55
N VAL A 188 0.98 0.80 -2.86
CA VAL A 188 1.22 0.81 -1.41
C VAL A 188 -0.03 0.43 -0.62
N THR A 189 -1.19 0.98 -0.96
CA THR A 189 -2.43 0.65 -0.23
C THR A 189 -2.80 -0.82 -0.40
N LEU A 190 -2.61 -1.36 -1.62
CA LEU A 190 -2.84 -2.77 -1.90
C LEU A 190 -1.75 -3.69 -1.31
N ALA A 191 -0.51 -3.22 -1.16
CA ALA A 191 0.57 -3.99 -0.55
C ALA A 191 0.28 -4.33 0.91
N VAL A 192 -0.33 -3.40 1.66
CA VAL A 192 -0.76 -3.62 3.04
C VAL A 192 -1.79 -4.76 3.11
N ILE A 193 -2.78 -4.72 2.21
CA ILE A 193 -3.78 -5.79 2.10
C ILE A 193 -3.11 -7.12 1.75
N GLY A 194 -2.15 -7.08 0.82
CA GLY A 194 -1.34 -8.23 0.42
C GLY A 194 -0.59 -8.89 1.56
N ALA A 195 0.12 -8.10 2.36
CA ALA A 195 0.87 -8.57 3.52
C ALA A 195 -0.06 -9.26 4.53
N VAL A 196 -1.17 -8.59 4.89
CA VAL A 196 -2.13 -9.14 5.85
C VAL A 196 -2.72 -10.46 5.36
N ILE A 197 -3.09 -10.55 4.08
CA ILE A 197 -3.60 -11.80 3.48
C ILE A 197 -2.53 -12.89 3.50
N ALA A 198 -1.29 -12.56 3.17
CA ALA A 198 -0.19 -13.51 3.16
C ALA A 198 0.19 -13.98 4.58
N GLU A 199 0.05 -13.11 5.59
CA GLU A 199 0.24 -13.45 6.99
C GLU A 199 -0.84 -14.42 7.50
N TRP A 200 -2.06 -14.34 6.97
CA TRP A 200 -3.16 -15.26 7.31
C TRP A 200 -2.92 -16.69 6.82
N SER A 201 -2.17 -16.89 5.74
CA SER A 201 -1.86 -18.22 5.19
C SER A 201 -0.72 -18.94 5.93
N GLY A 202 -0.37 -18.47 7.13
CA GLY A 202 0.61 -19.08 8.02
C GLY A 202 1.85 -18.22 8.15
N ALA A 203 1.86 -17.31 9.12
CA ALA A 203 3.03 -16.54 9.52
C ALA A 203 3.33 -16.78 11.01
N ASP A 204 4.59 -16.65 11.39
CA ASP A 204 5.01 -16.72 12.79
C ASP A 204 4.89 -15.36 13.50
N ARG A 205 4.93 -14.27 12.73
CA ARG A 205 4.76 -12.89 13.19
C ARG A 205 4.10 -12.06 12.09
N GLY A 206 3.25 -11.12 12.50
CA GLY A 206 2.64 -10.14 11.60
C GLY A 206 1.37 -9.56 12.21
N LEU A 207 0.95 -8.37 11.79
CA LEU A 207 -0.29 -7.75 12.26
C LEU A 207 -1.53 -8.53 11.81
N GLY A 208 -1.49 -9.09 10.61
CA GLY A 208 -2.52 -10.00 10.08
C GLY A 208 -2.61 -11.28 10.91
N LEU A 209 -1.49 -11.87 11.31
CA LEU A 209 -1.48 -12.98 12.27
C LEU A 209 -2.11 -12.57 13.60
N LEU A 210 -1.76 -11.39 14.12
CA LEU A 210 -2.29 -10.88 15.39
C LEU A 210 -3.82 -10.73 15.34
N VAL A 211 -4.39 -10.31 14.20
CA VAL A 211 -5.85 -10.29 13.97
C VAL A 211 -6.44 -11.70 14.07
N VAL A 212 -5.80 -12.70 13.44
CA VAL A 212 -6.27 -14.10 13.47
C VAL A 212 -6.19 -14.69 14.88
N LEU A 213 -5.11 -14.44 15.61
CA LEU A 213 -4.92 -14.90 16.99
C LEU A 213 -5.91 -14.23 17.95
N ALA A 214 -6.13 -12.92 17.81
CA ALA A 214 -7.08 -12.15 18.59
C ALA A 214 -8.51 -12.68 18.44
N ARG A 215 -8.90 -13.04 17.21
CA ARG A 215 -10.21 -13.61 16.88
C ARG A 215 -10.37 -15.05 17.38
N GLY A 216 -9.38 -15.90 17.15
CA GLY A 216 -9.50 -17.34 17.34
C GLY A 216 -9.08 -17.81 18.73
N SER A 217 -7.82 -17.63 19.08
CA SER A 217 -7.22 -18.25 20.27
C SER A 217 -7.32 -17.39 21.53
N LEU A 218 -7.24 -16.06 21.38
CA LEU A 218 -7.23 -15.13 22.51
C LEU A 218 -8.62 -14.63 22.89
N PHE A 219 -9.59 -14.72 21.97
CA PHE A 219 -10.92 -14.11 22.10
C PHE A 219 -10.87 -12.64 22.55
N ASP A 220 -9.82 -11.91 22.16
CA ASP A 220 -9.55 -10.51 22.51
C ASP A 220 -9.96 -9.61 21.34
N VAL A 221 -11.26 -9.38 21.22
CA VAL A 221 -11.83 -8.53 20.16
C VAL A 221 -11.30 -7.08 20.23
N PRO A 222 -11.11 -6.45 21.40
CA PRO A 222 -10.41 -5.17 21.48
C PRO A 222 -9.01 -5.18 20.85
N LEU A 223 -8.22 -6.24 21.05
CA LEU A 223 -6.92 -6.39 20.39
C LEU A 223 -7.05 -6.54 18.88
N MET A 224 -8.07 -7.28 18.40
CA MET A 224 -8.34 -7.41 16.97
C MET A 224 -8.57 -6.04 16.32
N PHE A 225 -9.39 -5.19 16.94
CA PHE A 225 -9.61 -3.81 16.47
C PHE A 225 -8.34 -2.96 16.58
N ALA A 226 -7.55 -3.11 17.66
CA ALA A 226 -6.28 -2.40 17.80
C ALA A 226 -5.24 -2.81 16.74
N ALA A 227 -5.19 -4.08 16.35
CA ALA A 227 -4.35 -4.58 15.27
C ALA A 227 -4.81 -4.04 13.91
N LEU A 228 -6.12 -4.06 13.63
CA LEU A 228 -6.70 -3.45 12.42
C LEU A 228 -6.41 -1.95 12.33
N LEU A 229 -6.52 -1.23 13.45
CA LEU A 229 -6.15 0.18 13.52
C LEU A 229 -4.65 0.38 13.22
N SER A 230 -3.79 -0.48 13.74
CA SER A 230 -2.34 -0.44 13.47
C SER A 230 -2.03 -0.68 11.99
N ILE A 231 -2.71 -1.64 11.34
CA ILE A 231 -2.61 -1.89 9.90
C ILE A 231 -3.03 -0.64 9.10
N ALA A 232 -4.16 -0.02 9.47
CA ALA A 232 -4.63 1.19 8.81
C ALA A 232 -3.64 2.36 8.97
N LEU A 233 -3.11 2.58 10.18
CA LEU A 233 -2.11 3.60 10.44
C LEU A 233 -0.81 3.35 9.67
N LEU A 234 -0.37 2.09 9.57
CA LEU A 234 0.80 1.70 8.77
C LEU A 234 0.56 2.01 7.29
N GLY A 235 -0.61 1.65 6.75
CA GLY A 235 -0.96 1.94 5.36
C GLY A 235 -1.05 3.43 5.04
N VAL A 236 -1.68 4.22 5.93
CA VAL A 236 -1.70 5.68 5.83
C VAL A 236 -0.28 6.25 5.89
N GLY A 237 0.55 5.76 6.82
CA GLY A 237 1.95 6.17 6.95
C GLY A 237 2.74 5.94 5.66
N LEU A 238 2.66 4.74 5.09
CA LEU A 238 3.33 4.42 3.82
C LEU A 238 2.79 5.26 2.66
N TYR A 239 1.48 5.46 2.57
CA TYR A 239 0.87 6.33 1.57
C TYR A 239 1.41 7.77 1.66
N LEU A 240 1.48 8.32 2.89
CA LEU A 240 2.02 9.65 3.12
C LEU A 240 3.50 9.75 2.75
N VAL A 241 4.29 8.70 3.02
CA VAL A 241 5.69 8.64 2.57
C VAL A 241 5.76 8.77 1.04
N VAL A 242 4.92 8.04 0.30
CA VAL A 242 4.88 8.15 -1.17
C VAL A 242 4.48 9.56 -1.62
N VAL A 243 3.48 10.17 -1.01
CA VAL A 243 3.04 11.54 -1.34
C VAL A 243 4.15 12.57 -1.06
N VAL A 244 4.88 12.42 0.04
CA VAL A 244 6.01 13.30 0.36
C VAL A 244 7.15 13.12 -0.64
N LEU A 245 7.46 11.88 -1.03
CA LEU A 245 8.47 11.59 -2.04
C LEU A 245 8.09 12.16 -3.41
N GLU A 246 6.84 12.01 -3.83
CA GLU A 246 6.31 12.58 -5.06
C GLU A 246 6.46 14.10 -5.08
N ARG A 247 6.02 14.79 -4.02
CA ARG A 247 6.15 16.26 -3.92
C ARG A 247 7.59 16.74 -4.01
N ARG A 248 8.54 15.97 -3.45
CA ARG A 248 9.98 16.30 -3.50
C ARG A 248 10.60 16.03 -4.88
N LEU A 249 10.18 14.98 -5.57
CA LEU A 249 10.82 14.52 -6.81
C LEU A 249 10.17 15.07 -8.08
N VAL A 250 8.85 15.25 -8.08
CA VAL A 250 8.12 15.88 -9.21
C VAL A 250 8.30 17.40 -9.18
N GLY A 251 8.58 17.96 -8.00
CA GLY A 251 8.63 19.40 -7.78
C GLY A 251 7.22 19.99 -7.83
N VAL A 252 6.88 20.80 -6.83
CA VAL A 252 5.64 21.59 -6.87
C VAL A 252 5.76 22.56 -8.04
N ARG A 253 5.13 22.24 -9.17
CA ARG A 253 4.72 23.24 -10.17
C ARG A 253 3.32 23.71 -9.82
#